data_AF-A0A966T4W3-F1
#
_entry.id   AF-A0A966T4W3-F1
#
_cell.length_a   1.000
_cell.length_b   1.000
_cell.length_c   1.000
_cell.angle_alpha   90.00
_cell.angle_beta   90.00
_cell.angle_gamma   90.00
#
_symmetry.space_group_name_H-M   'P 1'
#
loop_
_entity.id
_entity.type
_entity.pdbx_description
1 polymer ?
#
loop_
_entity_poly.entity_id
_entity_poly.type
_entity_poly.pdbx_seq_one_letter_code
_entity_poly.pdbx_strand_id
1 'polypeptide(L)' 'MVIAVMATLAILALLWTPYDPLVVDTTARFSSPSWQHWLGTDQLGRDVLSNLLVGARTSLT' A
#
# COMPACT_ATOMS: atom_id res chain seq x y z
N MET A 1 9.38 -21.82 5.76
CA MET A 1 9.69 -20.94 4.60
C MET A 1 8.72 -19.77 4.45
N VAL A 2 7.40 -19.96 4.55
CA VAL A 2 6.40 -18.88 4.36
C VAL A 2 6.61 -17.67 5.30
N ILE A 3 6.95 -17.92 6.57
CA ILE A 3 7.16 -16.85 7.57
C ILE A 3 8.33 -15.92 7.18
N ALA A 4 9.41 -16.47 6.62
CA ALA A 4 10.57 -15.67 6.20
C ALA A 4 10.24 -14.75 5.00
N VAL A 5 9.37 -15.22 4.10
CA VAL A 5 8.89 -14.43 2.95
C VAL A 5 7.99 -13.28 3.43
N MET A 6 7.10 -13.54 4.39
CA MET A 6 6.26 -12.47 4.95
C MET A 6 7.09 -11.46 5.75
N ALA A 7 8.08 -11.92 6.51
CA ALA A 7 8.96 -11.04 7.29
C ALA A 7 9.80 -10.12 6.38
N THR A 8 10.34 -10.64 5.28
CA THR A 8 11.10 -9.83 4.31
C THR A 8 10.22 -8.81 3.59
N LEU A 9 9.00 -9.18 3.19
CA LEU A 9 8.02 -8.25 2.62
C LEU A 9 7.59 -7.17 3.63
N ALA A 10 7.44 -7.52 4.91
CA ALA A 10 7.10 -6.56 5.96
C ALA A 10 8.23 -5.56 6.25
N ILE A 11 9.49 -5.99 6.20
CA ILE A 11 10.65 -5.11 6.35
C ILE A 11 10.78 -4.17 5.14
N LEU A 12 10.58 -4.70 3.93
CA LEU A 12 10.54 -3.89 2.70
C LEU A 12 9.41 -2.87 2.73
N ALA A 13 8.23 -3.26 3.22
CA ALA A 13 7.10 -2.38 3.44
C ALA A 13 7.37 -1.25 4.44
N LEU A 14 8.19 -1.52 5.46
CA LEU A 14 8.62 -0.54 6.45
C LEU A 14 9.63 0.47 5.89
N LEU A 15 10.44 0.05 4.92
CA LEU A 15 11.48 0.89 4.32
C LEU A 15 11.00 1.60 3.04
N TRP A 16 9.97 1.08 2.37
CA TRP A 16 9.47 1.59 1.10
C TRP A 16 7.97 1.34 0.93
N THR A 17 7.20 2.43 0.91
CA THR A 17 5.83 2.43 0.37
C THR A 17 5.91 2.84 -1.10
N PRO A 18 5.30 2.07 -2.04
CA PRO A 18 5.39 2.38 -3.46
C PRO A 18 4.76 3.73 -3.83
N TYR A 19 3.74 4.16 -3.08
CA TYR A 19 3.13 5.48 -3.19
C TYR A 19 2.92 6.09 -1.80
N ASP A 20 2.90 7.41 -1.71
CA ASP A 20 2.61 8.12 -0.47
C ASP A 20 1.10 7.96 -0.15
N PRO A 21 0.72 7.26 0.92
CA PRO A 21 -0.68 7.02 1.25
C PRO A 21 -1.42 8.29 1.71
N LEU A 22 -0.70 9.38 1.96
CA LEU A 22 -1.30 10.69 2.28
C LEU A 22 -1.57 11.53 1.03
N VAL A 23 -0.98 11.17 -0.13
CA VAL A 23 -1.23 11.88 -1.39
C VAL A 23 -2.57 11.44 -1.97
N VAL A 24 -3.48 12.40 -2.10
CA VAL A 24 -4.83 12.21 -2.63
C VAL A 24 -4.83 12.60 -4.12
N ASP A 25 -5.00 11.62 -5.00
CA ASP A 25 -5.17 11.86 -6.43
C ASP A 25 -6.62 11.62 -6.86
N THR A 26 -7.42 12.69 -6.88
CA THR A 26 -8.84 12.60 -7.23
C THR A 26 -9.11 12.17 -8.67
N THR A 27 -8.11 12.23 -9.55
CA THR A 27 -8.22 11.78 -10.94
C THR A 27 -8.13 10.26 -11.07
N ALA A 28 -7.47 9.61 -10.11
CA ALA A 28 -7.31 8.17 -10.05
C ALA A 28 -8.38 7.48 -9.17
N ARG A 29 -9.50 8.11 -8.81
CA ARG A 29 -10.53 7.49 -7.94
C ARG A 29 -11.10 6.22 -8.56
N PHE A 30 -11.21 5.15 -7.75
CA PHE A 30 -11.68 3.83 -8.20
C PHE A 30 -10.90 3.25 -9.40
N SER A 31 -9.61 3.57 -9.49
CA SER A 31 -8.77 2.94 -10.51
C SER A 31 -8.68 1.44 -10.25
N SER A 32 -8.83 0.67 -11.32
CA SER A 32 -8.65 -0.79 -11.28
C SER A 32 -7.18 -1.14 -10.99
N PRO A 33 -6.90 -2.35 -10.47
CA PRO A 33 -5.55 -2.82 -10.25
C PRO A 33 -4.67 -2.66 -11.50
N SER A 34 -3.56 -1.96 -11.38
CA SER A 34 -2.62 -1.65 -12.46
C SER A 34 -1.17 -1.76 -11.99
N TRP A 35 -0.21 -1.71 -12.92
CA TRP A 35 1.20 -1.69 -12.56
C TRP A 35 1.60 -0.45 -11.74
N GLN A 36 0.86 0.67 -11.89
CA GLN A 36 1.01 1.83 -11.01
C GLN A 36 0.31 1.62 -9.66
N HIS A 37 -0.86 0.98 -9.63
CA HIS A 37 -1.61 0.73 -8.40
C HIS A 37 -1.91 -0.77 -8.26
N TRP A 38 -1.02 -1.52 -7.61
CA TRP A 38 -1.11 -2.99 -7.58
C TRP A 38 -2.44 -3.52 -7.03
N LEU A 39 -3.06 -2.78 -6.11
CA LEU A 39 -4.38 -3.08 -5.55
C LEU A 39 -5.45 -2.06 -5.97
N GLY A 40 -5.13 -1.19 -6.93
CA GLY A 40 -5.97 -0.05 -7.29
C GLY A 40 -5.95 1.05 -6.24
N THR A 41 -6.90 1.96 -6.37
CA THR A 41 -7.01 3.15 -5.52
C THR A 41 -8.36 3.21 -4.82
N ASP A 42 -8.40 3.85 -3.66
CA ASP A 42 -9.62 4.00 -2.87
C ASP A 42 -10.57 5.07 -3.45
N GLN A 43 -11.67 5.31 -2.72
CA GLN A 43 -12.65 6.33 -3.03
C GLN A 43 -12.10 7.76 -3.04
N LEU A 44 -10.93 8.03 -2.47
CA LEU A 44 -10.19 9.30 -2.52
C LEU A 44 -9.09 9.27 -3.58
N GLY A 45 -8.86 8.13 -4.25
CA GLY A 45 -7.81 7.95 -5.23
C GLY A 45 -6.44 7.65 -4.62
N ARG A 46 -6.40 7.25 -3.35
CA ARG A 46 -5.17 6.86 -2.66
C ARG A 46 -4.85 5.40 -2.94
N ASP A 47 -3.57 5.08 -3.07
CA ASP A 47 -3.12 3.70 -3.30
C ASP A 47 -3.54 2.77 -2.15
N VAL A 48 -4.28 1.70 -2.47
CA VAL A 48 -4.85 0.77 -1.47
C VAL A 48 -3.76 -0.06 -0.81
N LEU A 49 -2.75 -0.49 -1.59
CA LEU A 49 -1.61 -1.25 -1.09
C LEU A 49 -0.83 -0.43 -0.04
N SER A 50 -0.55 0.82 -0.36
CA SER A 50 0.19 1.74 0.53
C SER A 50 -0.59 2.03 1.82
N ASN A 51 -1.92 2.18 1.74
CA ASN A 51 -2.77 2.31 2.93
C ASN A 51 -2.78 1.04 3.79
N LEU A 52 -2.79 -0.14 3.18
CA LEU A 52 -2.69 -1.41 3.91
C LEU A 52 -1.34 -1.55 4.62
N LEU A 53 -0.24 -1.17 3.96
CA LEU A 53 1.10 -1.16 4.57
C LEU A 53 1.16 -0.25 5.80
N VAL A 54 0.66 0.98 5.68
CA VAL A 54 0.64 1.91 6.81
C VAL A 54 -0.29 1.43 7.92
N GLY A 55 -1.47 0.91 7.60
CA GLY A 55 -2.39 0.33 8.56
C GLY A 55 -1.78 -0.86 9.32
N ALA A 56 -1.03 -1.72 8.62
CA ALA A 56 -0.28 -2.82 9.22
C ALA A 56 0.83 -2.32 10.15
N ARG A 57 1.52 -1.23 9.80
CA ARG A 57 2.54 -0.59 10.65
C ARG A 57 1.94 -0.04 11.95
N THR A 58 0.79 0.65 11.89
CA THR A 58 0.09 1.16 13.08
C THR A 58 -0.56 0.08 13.93
N SER A 59 -0.93 -1.07 13.35
CA SER A 59 -1.51 -2.18 14.12
C SER A 59 -0.48 -2.95 14.95
N LEU A 60 0.81 -2.81 14.61
CA LEU A 60 1.91 -3.51 15.28
C LEU A 60 2.49 -2.72 16.48
N THR A 61 2.06 -1.48 16.69
CA THR A 61 2.50 -0.59 17.79
C THR A 61 1.44 -0.50 18.87
#